data_AF-A0A8S4B610-F1
#
_entry.id   AF-A0A8S4B610-F1
#
_cell.length_a   1.000
_cell.length_b   1.000
_cell.length_c   1.000
_cell.angle_alpha   90.00
_cell.angle_beta   90.00
_cell.angle_gamma   90.00
#
_symmetry.space_group_name_H-M   'P 1'
#
loop_
_entity.id
_entity.type
_entity.pdbx_description
1 polymer ?
#
loop_
_entity_poly.entity_id
_entity_poly.type
_entity_poly.pdbx_seq_one_letter_code
_entity_poly.pdbx_strand_id
1 'polypeptide(L)'
;MNSNSEVVYRNRDGHVIKFNFVLNETEVILSNSTFVAFKVAKYSLSADLKYALFAYDVKPVYRYSYTASYIVYNIYTREVWELNPPEVQNAVLQHAAWGRQGQQLIYIFENNIYYQSDVRSNSLRITSSGMEGVIFNGLADWLYEEEILHSHLAHWWSPDGERLAFLTINDSLVPNMALPQFTGSTYPRGVQYPYPMAGQRNPAVKLSVVNLFGATHTQELQPPDQLRHRDFYVTMVKWISNTHLAVRWLNRPQNASLLTVCDTTIGVCLKRHEESSETWLSRQRQEPLFSEDRSRFFLTLPVKQGGQGDFDHIAMFTKKLRSDQDEVRHLTSGDWEVTKIVAYDENDQIIYFLSTEDAAQQRHLYRVSTLGLFPRRCLTCGLKEDCTFFDADISPDVQHAILRCQGPGVPAVLLLSFDSVDSYFILENNLPLRAALETRRTTLTDIRMISNDNFELPLKLIYPPDFSDSFPYGLLLVVMDAPGEQAVTEEFRLDWDSVLAGSEQVIVARLDGRGSGFKGQRVLQQVHQKLGTVDTEDQIAALEYVTISHTIIF
;
A
#
# COMPACT_ATOMS: atom_id res chain seq x y z
N MET A 1 -13.11 4.20 9.54
CA MET A 1 -14.00 4.86 10.51
C MET A 1 -14.34 6.24 9.99
N ASN A 2 -15.61 6.64 10.06
CA ASN A 2 -16.02 7.98 9.63
C ASN A 2 -16.23 8.94 10.82
N SER A 3 -16.42 8.41 12.02
CA SER A 3 -16.54 9.17 13.27
C SER A 3 -16.12 8.30 14.45
N ASN A 4 -16.06 8.90 15.64
CA ASN A 4 -15.62 8.26 16.90
C ASN A 4 -16.45 7.04 17.31
N SER A 5 -17.65 6.85 16.73
CA SER A 5 -18.56 5.74 17.08
C SER A 5 -19.08 4.96 15.87
N GLU A 6 -18.63 5.29 14.65
CA GLU A 6 -19.25 4.77 13.42
C GLU A 6 -18.24 4.22 12.41
N VAL A 7 -18.57 3.02 11.92
CA VAL A 7 -17.86 2.36 10.82
C VAL A 7 -18.80 2.25 9.64
N VAL A 8 -18.33 2.67 8.46
CA VAL A 8 -19.03 2.41 7.20
C VAL A 8 -18.29 1.29 6.47
N TYR A 9 -19.02 0.24 6.13
CA TYR A 9 -18.46 -0.91 5.40
C TYR A 9 -19.53 -1.59 4.55
N ARG A 10 -19.08 -2.40 3.59
CA ARG A 10 -19.98 -3.25 2.80
C ARG A 10 -20.16 -4.58 3.51
N ASN A 11 -21.39 -4.94 3.82
CA ASN A 11 -21.71 -6.19 4.49
C ASN A 11 -21.79 -7.37 3.49
N ARG A 12 -21.94 -8.58 4.04
CA ARG A 12 -22.07 -9.84 3.27
C ARG A 12 -23.20 -9.86 2.24
N ASP A 13 -24.29 -9.14 2.49
CA ASP A 13 -25.45 -9.09 1.58
C ASP A 13 -25.21 -8.12 0.41
N GLY A 14 -24.05 -7.45 0.40
CA GLY A 14 -23.64 -6.48 -0.60
C GLY A 14 -24.14 -5.07 -0.33
N HIS A 15 -24.79 -4.82 0.81
CA HIS A 15 -25.23 -3.50 1.25
C HIS A 15 -24.08 -2.68 1.80
N VAL A 16 -24.06 -1.37 1.56
CA VAL A 16 -23.20 -0.45 2.30
C VAL A 16 -23.95 0.01 3.52
N ILE A 17 -23.42 -0.31 4.70
CA ILE A 17 -24.05 -0.01 5.97
C ILE A 17 -23.17 0.92 6.80
N LYS A 18 -23.84 1.73 7.61
CA LYS A 18 -23.27 2.51 8.68
C LYS A 18 -23.58 1.79 9.99
N PHE A 19 -22.55 1.36 10.69
CA PHE A 19 -22.68 0.66 11.97
C PHE A 19 -22.20 1.56 13.10
N ASN A 20 -23.10 1.87 14.03
CA ASN A 20 -22.76 2.52 15.29
C ASN A 20 -22.50 1.43 16.34
N PHE A 21 -21.23 1.24 16.72
CA PHE A 21 -20.84 0.16 17.63
C PHE A 21 -21.10 0.49 19.11
N VAL A 22 -21.41 1.74 19.46
CA VAL A 22 -21.80 2.14 20.82
C VAL A 22 -23.27 1.83 21.08
N LEU A 23 -24.13 2.17 20.11
CA LEU A 23 -25.58 1.92 20.19
C LEU A 23 -25.98 0.54 19.68
N ASN A 24 -25.06 -0.15 18.99
CA ASN A 24 -25.32 -1.39 18.25
C ASN A 24 -26.44 -1.24 17.21
N GLU A 25 -26.47 -0.10 16.54
CA GLU A 25 -27.46 0.25 15.51
C GLU A 25 -26.82 0.19 14.11
N THR A 26 -27.59 -0.30 13.14
CA THR A 26 -27.16 -0.39 11.73
C THR A 26 -28.13 0.37 10.84
N GLU A 27 -27.58 1.19 9.95
CA GLU A 27 -28.32 1.92 8.93
C GLU A 27 -27.82 1.53 7.53
N VAL A 28 -28.73 1.23 6.61
CA VAL A 28 -28.36 0.91 5.22
C VAL A 28 -28.26 2.21 4.41
N ILE A 29 -27.04 2.55 3.98
CA ILE A 29 -26.78 3.71 3.12
C ILE A 29 -27.07 3.36 1.66
N LEU A 30 -26.55 2.22 1.18
CA LEU A 30 -26.75 1.78 -0.21
C LEU A 30 -27.19 0.33 -0.27
N SER A 31 -28.23 0.08 -1.06
CA SER A 31 -28.76 -1.26 -1.28
C SER A 31 -27.95 -2.04 -2.32
N ASN A 32 -27.82 -3.36 -2.17
CA ASN A 32 -27.18 -4.21 -3.21
C ASN A 32 -27.90 -4.09 -4.57
N SER A 33 -29.23 -3.93 -4.55
CA SER A 33 -30.03 -3.66 -5.76
C SER A 33 -29.59 -2.41 -6.51
N THR A 34 -29.11 -1.37 -5.82
CA THR A 34 -28.57 -0.16 -6.48
C THR A 34 -27.31 -0.50 -7.26
N PHE A 35 -26.40 -1.30 -6.69
CA PHE A 35 -25.17 -1.73 -7.37
C PHE A 35 -25.47 -2.56 -8.62
N VAL A 36 -26.44 -3.48 -8.53
CA VAL A 36 -26.86 -4.31 -9.67
C VAL A 36 -27.51 -3.47 -10.78
N ALA A 37 -28.39 -2.54 -10.42
CA ALA A 37 -29.11 -1.70 -11.37
C ALA A 37 -28.17 -0.86 -12.26
N PHE A 38 -27.09 -0.32 -11.67
CA PHE A 38 -26.11 0.49 -12.38
C PHE A 38 -24.84 -0.25 -12.79
N LYS A 39 -24.80 -1.59 -12.65
CA LYS A 39 -23.63 -2.45 -12.94
C LYS A 39 -22.34 -1.90 -12.32
N VAL A 40 -22.44 -1.45 -11.07
CA VAL A 40 -21.37 -0.75 -10.37
C VAL A 40 -20.23 -1.74 -10.08
N ALA A 41 -19.06 -1.45 -10.65
CA ALA A 41 -17.85 -2.22 -10.41
C ALA A 41 -17.02 -1.66 -9.24
N LYS A 42 -16.95 -0.33 -9.12
CA LYS A 42 -16.29 0.36 -7.99
C LYS A 42 -17.18 1.48 -7.47
N TYR A 43 -17.08 1.79 -6.18
CA TYR A 43 -17.82 2.89 -5.57
C TYR A 43 -17.00 3.64 -4.53
N SER A 44 -17.38 4.89 -4.26
CA SER A 44 -16.87 5.70 -3.15
C SER A 44 -17.97 6.63 -2.62
N LEU A 45 -17.96 6.91 -1.32
CA LEU A 45 -18.93 7.81 -0.69
C LEU A 45 -18.33 9.21 -0.50
N SER A 46 -19.14 10.25 -0.65
CA SER A 46 -18.74 11.63 -0.35
C SER A 46 -18.43 11.78 1.15
N ALA A 47 -17.60 12.77 1.49
CA ALA A 47 -17.21 13.02 2.88
C ALA A 47 -18.42 13.34 3.79
N ASP A 48 -19.46 13.96 3.24
CA ASP A 48 -20.72 14.25 3.93
C ASP A 48 -21.76 13.10 3.90
N LEU A 49 -21.41 11.96 3.29
CA LEU A 49 -22.26 10.76 3.15
C LEU A 49 -23.60 11.02 2.44
N LYS A 50 -23.71 12.07 1.62
CA LYS A 50 -24.94 12.37 0.86
C LYS A 50 -24.93 11.82 -0.56
N TYR A 51 -23.74 11.54 -1.10
CA TYR A 51 -23.58 11.07 -2.46
C TYR A 51 -22.69 9.85 -2.53
N ALA A 52 -22.90 9.05 -3.56
CA ALA A 52 -22.04 7.96 -3.95
C ALA A 52 -21.54 8.19 -5.38
N LEU A 53 -20.26 7.98 -5.61
CA LEU A 53 -19.64 7.96 -6.92
C LEU A 53 -19.55 6.50 -7.35
N PHE A 54 -20.17 6.15 -8.47
CA PHE A 54 -20.12 4.81 -9.04
C PHE A 54 -19.33 4.80 -10.33
N ALA A 55 -18.43 3.83 -10.45
CA ALA A 55 -17.71 3.52 -11.68
C ALA A 55 -18.30 2.25 -12.31
N TYR A 56 -18.61 2.33 -13.59
CA TYR A 56 -19.08 1.22 -14.43
C TYR A 56 -18.29 1.18 -15.74
N ASP A 57 -18.41 0.08 -16.48
CA ASP A 57 -17.60 -0.19 -17.69
C ASP A 57 -16.10 -0.04 -17.45
N VAL A 58 -15.64 -0.52 -16.29
CA VAL A 58 -14.25 -0.46 -15.85
C VAL A 58 -13.37 -1.28 -16.79
N LYS A 59 -12.37 -0.62 -17.38
CA LYS A 59 -11.34 -1.24 -18.23
C LYS A 59 -9.99 -1.03 -17.58
N PRO A 60 -9.29 -2.10 -17.15
CA PRO A 60 -7.94 -1.97 -16.61
C PRO A 60 -6.97 -1.44 -17.68
N VAL A 61 -5.95 -0.71 -17.26
CA VAL A 61 -4.89 -0.18 -18.13
C VAL A 61 -3.56 -0.85 -17.78
N TYR A 62 -3.04 -0.61 -16.56
CA TYR A 62 -1.89 -1.32 -15.99
C TYR A 62 -2.32 -2.09 -14.73
N ARG A 63 -1.50 -2.17 -13.66
CA ARG A 63 -1.84 -2.93 -12.43
C ARG A 63 -2.94 -2.28 -11.60
N TYR A 64 -2.90 -0.96 -11.43
CA TYR A 64 -3.83 -0.20 -10.58
C TYR A 64 -4.73 0.72 -11.39
N SER A 65 -4.26 1.25 -12.51
CA SER A 65 -4.96 2.17 -13.37
C SER A 65 -6.09 1.48 -14.12
N TYR A 66 -7.15 2.24 -14.33
CA TYR A 66 -8.32 1.82 -15.07
C TYR A 66 -9.01 3.05 -15.63
N THR A 67 -9.74 2.86 -16.72
CA THR A 67 -10.67 3.85 -17.23
C THR A 67 -12.09 3.37 -16.95
N ALA A 68 -13.01 4.29 -16.72
CA ALA A 68 -14.41 3.96 -16.45
C ALA A 68 -15.33 5.13 -16.77
N SER A 69 -16.60 4.84 -16.98
CA SER A 69 -17.64 5.86 -16.94
C SER A 69 -18.16 5.99 -15.52
N TYR A 70 -18.52 7.22 -15.14
CA TYR A 70 -18.85 7.55 -13.76
C TYR A 70 -20.25 8.18 -13.66
N ILE A 71 -20.96 7.83 -12.60
CA ILE A 71 -22.19 8.50 -12.20
C ILE A 71 -22.10 8.94 -10.73
N VAL A 72 -22.71 10.07 -10.43
CA VAL A 72 -22.94 10.55 -9.07
C VAL A 72 -24.38 10.23 -8.70
N TYR A 73 -24.56 9.47 -7.63
CA TYR A 73 -25.84 9.02 -7.10
C TYR A 73 -26.15 9.76 -5.80
N ASN A 74 -27.30 10.43 -5.72
CA ASN A 74 -27.79 11.00 -4.47
C ASN A 74 -28.39 9.91 -3.59
N ILE A 75 -27.86 9.74 -2.39
CA ILE A 75 -28.27 8.66 -1.48
C ILE A 75 -29.72 8.84 -1.00
N TYR A 76 -30.18 10.09 -0.82
CA TYR A 76 -31.50 10.41 -0.30
C TYR A 76 -32.57 10.53 -1.39
N THR A 77 -32.30 11.31 -2.44
CA THR A 77 -33.28 11.57 -3.51
C THR A 77 -33.29 10.49 -4.59
N ARG A 78 -32.24 9.65 -4.65
CA ARG A 78 -32.01 8.64 -5.69
C ARG A 78 -31.82 9.21 -7.10
N GLU A 79 -31.59 10.53 -7.19
CA GLU A 79 -31.22 11.20 -8.43
C GLU A 79 -29.82 10.77 -8.87
N VAL A 80 -29.60 10.75 -10.18
CA VAL A 80 -28.35 10.31 -10.80
C VAL A 80 -27.89 11.35 -11.81
N TRP A 81 -26.61 11.68 -11.75
CA TRP A 81 -25.95 12.55 -12.73
C TRP A 81 -24.79 11.81 -13.36
N GLU A 82 -24.67 11.88 -14.68
CA GLU A 82 -23.45 11.45 -15.36
C GLU A 82 -22.33 12.43 -15.08
N LEU A 83 -21.17 11.91 -14.67
CA LEU A 83 -19.98 12.73 -14.48
C LEU A 83 -19.25 12.87 -15.81
N ASN A 84 -19.50 13.98 -16.50
CA ASN A 84 -18.91 14.29 -17.79
C ASN A 84 -18.08 15.58 -17.73
N PRO A 85 -16.97 15.67 -18.48
CA PRO A 85 -16.31 16.94 -18.77
C PRO A 85 -17.25 17.93 -19.46
N PRO A 86 -17.00 19.26 -19.33
CA PRO A 86 -17.74 20.25 -20.09
C PRO A 86 -17.73 19.91 -21.59
N GLU A 87 -18.88 20.04 -22.25
CA GLU A 87 -19.06 19.81 -23.70
C GLU A 87 -18.89 18.35 -24.19
N VAL A 88 -18.61 17.41 -23.29
CA VAL A 88 -18.48 15.98 -23.62
C VAL A 88 -19.69 15.21 -23.09
N GLN A 89 -20.18 14.23 -23.85
CA GLN A 89 -21.24 13.31 -23.42
C GLN A 89 -20.71 11.89 -23.41
N ASN A 90 -21.20 11.05 -22.48
CA ASN A 90 -20.78 9.65 -22.30
C ASN A 90 -19.25 9.51 -22.17
N ALA A 91 -18.64 10.35 -21.34
CA ALA A 91 -17.21 10.38 -21.19
C ALA A 91 -16.69 9.11 -20.50
N VAL A 92 -15.49 8.70 -20.92
CA VAL A 92 -14.69 7.70 -20.21
C VAL A 92 -13.58 8.47 -19.50
N LEU A 93 -13.55 8.38 -18.17
CA LEU A 93 -12.61 9.09 -17.33
C LEU A 93 -11.48 8.15 -16.92
N GLN A 94 -10.28 8.71 -16.79
CA GLN A 94 -9.10 7.97 -16.32
C GLN A 94 -9.10 7.82 -14.80
N HIS A 95 -9.77 8.74 -14.10
CA HIS A 95 -9.95 8.68 -12.66
C HIS A 95 -11.06 9.62 -12.23
N ALA A 96 -11.79 9.26 -11.16
CA ALA A 96 -12.63 10.20 -10.43
C ALA A 96 -12.67 9.82 -8.95
N ALA A 97 -12.60 10.81 -8.07
CA ALA A 97 -12.65 10.62 -6.63
C ALA A 97 -13.20 11.85 -5.92
N TRP A 98 -13.84 11.61 -4.77
CA TRP A 98 -14.22 12.66 -3.83
C TRP A 98 -12.98 13.31 -3.20
N GLY A 99 -13.11 14.59 -2.86
CA GLY A 99 -12.17 15.27 -1.99
C GLY A 99 -12.46 15.05 -0.52
N ARG A 100 -11.79 15.83 0.35
CA ARG A 100 -11.86 15.67 1.81
C ARG A 100 -13.03 16.40 2.46
N GLN A 101 -13.56 17.45 1.82
CA GLN A 101 -14.61 18.30 2.39
C GLN A 101 -15.91 18.24 1.58
N GLY A 102 -17.03 18.08 2.28
CA GLY A 102 -18.36 18.14 1.72
C GLY A 102 -18.57 17.17 0.56
N GLN A 103 -18.89 17.73 -0.61
CA GLN A 103 -19.21 17.02 -1.85
C GLN A 103 -18.28 17.43 -3.00
N GLN A 104 -17.09 17.94 -2.69
CA GLN A 104 -16.11 18.30 -3.69
C GLN A 104 -15.53 17.04 -4.34
N LEU A 105 -15.21 17.09 -5.62
CA LEU A 105 -14.62 15.97 -6.35
C LEU A 105 -13.66 16.44 -7.43
N ILE A 106 -12.77 15.56 -7.84
CA ILE A 106 -11.98 15.73 -9.05
C ILE A 106 -12.20 14.55 -9.97
N TYR A 107 -11.95 14.79 -11.25
CA TYR A 107 -11.79 13.74 -12.23
C TYR A 107 -10.72 14.10 -13.24
N ILE A 108 -10.16 13.07 -13.88
CA ILE A 108 -9.04 13.22 -14.82
C ILE A 108 -9.50 12.73 -16.19
N PHE A 109 -9.38 13.62 -17.17
CA PHE A 109 -9.79 13.40 -18.55
C PHE A 109 -8.72 13.97 -19.48
N GLU A 110 -8.28 13.19 -20.47
CA GLU A 110 -7.19 13.53 -21.40
C GLU A 110 -5.94 14.04 -20.66
N ASN A 111 -5.56 13.34 -19.58
CA ASN A 111 -4.45 13.68 -18.70
C ASN A 111 -4.53 15.08 -18.06
N ASN A 112 -5.72 15.67 -17.98
CA ASN A 112 -5.97 16.94 -17.32
C ASN A 112 -6.86 16.77 -16.10
N ILE A 113 -6.53 17.51 -15.04
CA ILE A 113 -7.29 17.50 -13.79
C ILE A 113 -8.46 18.48 -13.92
N TYR A 114 -9.66 18.00 -13.60
CA TYR A 114 -10.87 18.80 -13.47
C TYR A 114 -11.37 18.73 -12.04
N TYR A 115 -11.91 19.84 -11.55
CA TYR A 115 -12.41 20.00 -10.18
C TYR A 115 -13.86 20.46 -10.19
N GLN A 116 -14.67 19.90 -9.32
CA GLN A 116 -15.99 20.40 -8.98
C GLN A 116 -16.01 20.67 -7.47
N SER A 117 -16.32 21.91 -7.08
CA SER A 117 -16.50 22.27 -5.66
C SER A 117 -17.68 21.54 -5.04
N ASP A 118 -18.68 21.22 -5.87
CA ASP A 118 -19.88 20.53 -5.48
C ASP A 118 -20.55 19.86 -6.67
N VAL A 119 -21.41 18.85 -6.44
CA VAL A 119 -22.03 18.01 -7.49
C VAL A 119 -22.83 18.80 -8.54
N ARG A 120 -23.33 19.99 -8.19
CA ARG A 120 -24.12 20.85 -9.08
C ARG A 120 -23.28 21.93 -9.76
N SER A 121 -22.08 22.18 -9.28
CA SER A 121 -21.18 23.18 -9.83
C SER A 121 -20.56 22.70 -11.14
N ASN A 122 -20.33 23.65 -12.06
CA ASN A 122 -19.60 23.36 -13.30
C ASN A 122 -18.16 22.95 -12.99
N SER A 123 -17.62 22.06 -13.82
CA SER A 123 -16.24 21.61 -13.68
C SER A 123 -15.24 22.70 -14.08
N LEU A 124 -14.27 22.94 -13.22
CA LEU A 124 -13.12 23.80 -13.44
C LEU A 124 -11.93 22.97 -13.91
N ARG A 125 -11.38 23.28 -15.10
CA ARG A 125 -10.16 22.65 -15.59
C ARG A 125 -8.94 23.25 -14.90
N ILE A 126 -8.24 22.46 -14.08
CA ILE A 126 -7.08 22.86 -13.29
C ILE A 126 -5.79 22.86 -14.11
N THR A 127 -5.63 21.87 -14.99
CA THR A 127 -4.45 21.76 -15.87
C THR A 127 -4.85 21.75 -17.33
N SER A 128 -3.99 22.27 -18.20
CA SER A 128 -4.17 22.22 -19.66
C SER A 128 -2.95 21.67 -20.40
N SER A 129 -1.95 21.17 -19.67
CA SER A 129 -0.71 20.61 -20.21
C SER A 129 -0.83 19.13 -20.57
N GLY A 130 -1.92 18.47 -20.19
CA GLY A 130 -2.14 17.04 -20.41
C GLY A 130 -2.05 16.69 -21.89
N MET A 131 -1.30 15.64 -22.19
CA MET A 131 -1.13 15.09 -23.53
C MET A 131 -1.17 13.58 -23.42
N GLU A 132 -2.10 12.94 -24.14
CA GLU A 132 -2.32 11.50 -24.05
C GLU A 132 -1.04 10.72 -24.36
N GLY A 133 -0.67 9.80 -23.45
CA GLY A 133 0.53 8.98 -23.58
C GLY A 133 1.87 9.72 -23.44
N VAL A 134 1.89 11.02 -23.10
CA VAL A 134 3.13 11.82 -23.06
C VAL A 134 3.24 12.70 -21.81
N ILE A 135 2.19 13.44 -21.46
CA ILE A 135 2.20 14.32 -20.27
C ILE A 135 0.99 13.95 -19.42
N PHE A 136 1.27 13.50 -18.19
CA PHE A 136 0.27 13.08 -17.21
C PHE A 136 0.20 14.09 -16.07
N ASN A 137 -1.00 14.54 -15.70
CA ASN A 137 -1.21 15.40 -14.53
C ASN A 137 -2.09 14.68 -13.51
N GLY A 138 -1.57 14.46 -12.30
CA GLY A 138 -2.30 13.82 -11.21
C GLY A 138 -2.48 12.31 -11.35
N LEU A 139 -2.01 11.71 -12.44
CA LEU A 139 -1.89 10.26 -12.63
C LEU A 139 -0.43 9.88 -12.88
N ALA A 140 -0.09 8.66 -12.50
CA ALA A 140 1.20 8.06 -12.81
C ALA A 140 1.26 7.64 -14.29
N ASP A 141 2.47 7.70 -14.88
CA ASP A 141 2.81 6.92 -16.07
C ASP A 141 3.09 5.46 -15.67
N TRP A 142 3.49 4.62 -16.62
CA TRP A 142 3.80 3.22 -16.34
C TRP A 142 4.91 3.05 -15.29
N LEU A 143 6.01 3.81 -15.41
CA LEU A 143 7.14 3.68 -14.48
C LEU A 143 6.72 4.10 -13.07
N TYR A 144 6.02 5.23 -12.94
CA TYR A 144 5.58 5.67 -11.61
C TYR A 144 4.54 4.73 -11.01
N GLU A 145 3.65 4.17 -11.81
CA GLU A 145 2.60 3.29 -11.33
C GLU A 145 3.16 1.96 -10.81
N GLU A 146 4.01 1.31 -11.59
CA GLU A 146 4.49 -0.06 -11.29
C GLU A 146 5.68 -0.07 -10.33
N GLU A 147 6.63 0.86 -10.49
CA GLU A 147 7.96 0.77 -9.85
C GLU A 147 8.20 1.82 -8.76
N ILE A 148 7.67 3.04 -8.91
CA ILE A 148 8.01 4.15 -8.00
C ILE A 148 6.95 4.35 -6.90
N LEU A 149 5.70 4.57 -7.28
CA LEU A 149 4.59 4.87 -6.36
C LEU A 149 3.78 3.63 -5.96
N HIS A 150 3.77 2.57 -6.79
CA HIS A 150 2.86 1.42 -6.62
C HIS A 150 1.39 1.85 -6.51
N SER A 151 1.03 2.85 -7.31
CA SER A 151 -0.31 3.43 -7.38
C SER A 151 -0.41 4.26 -8.65
N HIS A 152 -1.57 4.23 -9.30
CA HIS A 152 -1.88 5.10 -10.43
C HIS A 152 -2.15 6.56 -10.02
N LEU A 153 -2.36 6.81 -8.72
CA LEU A 153 -2.68 8.14 -8.19
C LEU A 153 -1.41 8.93 -7.94
N ALA A 154 -1.31 10.10 -8.56
CA ALA A 154 -0.22 11.03 -8.38
C ALA A 154 -0.74 12.43 -7.97
N HIS A 155 -1.81 12.45 -7.17
CA HIS A 155 -2.39 13.65 -6.57
C HIS A 155 -2.82 13.41 -5.13
N TRP A 156 -2.78 14.45 -4.31
CA TRP A 156 -3.04 14.40 -2.87
C TRP A 156 -3.78 15.64 -2.40
N TRP A 157 -4.93 15.44 -1.77
CA TRP A 157 -5.74 16.51 -1.16
C TRP A 157 -5.17 16.96 0.18
N SER A 158 -5.15 18.26 0.45
CA SER A 158 -4.91 18.78 1.79
C SER A 158 -6.00 18.31 2.76
N PRO A 159 -5.71 18.22 4.07
CA PRO A 159 -6.67 17.71 5.06
C PRO A 159 -7.98 18.50 5.11
N ASP A 160 -7.92 19.82 4.93
CA ASP A 160 -9.09 20.71 4.83
C ASP A 160 -9.76 20.72 3.46
N GLY A 161 -9.13 20.12 2.45
CA GLY A 161 -9.64 20.06 1.09
C GLY A 161 -9.43 21.34 0.26
N GLU A 162 -8.72 22.35 0.78
CA GLU A 162 -8.52 23.63 0.09
C GLU A 162 -7.44 23.58 -1.00
N ARG A 163 -6.51 22.63 -0.91
CA ARG A 163 -5.36 22.52 -1.83
C ARG A 163 -5.25 21.13 -2.40
N LEU A 164 -4.75 21.06 -3.62
CA LEU A 164 -4.43 19.81 -4.29
C LEU A 164 -2.96 19.82 -4.74
N ALA A 165 -2.18 18.90 -4.20
CA ALA A 165 -0.85 18.60 -4.70
C ALA A 165 -0.95 17.56 -5.82
N PHE A 166 -0.17 17.68 -6.89
CA PHE A 166 -0.14 16.69 -7.96
C PHE A 166 1.22 16.67 -8.66
N LEU A 167 1.59 15.49 -9.19
CA LEU A 167 2.71 15.38 -10.11
C LEU A 167 2.27 15.68 -11.53
N THR A 168 3.11 16.42 -12.25
CA THR A 168 3.16 16.43 -13.71
C THR A 168 4.32 15.55 -14.13
N ILE A 169 4.03 14.46 -14.83
CA ILE A 169 5.00 13.51 -15.36
C ILE A 169 5.10 13.74 -16.86
N ASN A 170 6.32 13.90 -17.37
CA ASN A 170 6.60 14.21 -18.76
C ASN A 170 7.51 13.15 -19.39
N ASP A 171 6.90 12.36 -20.28
CA ASP A 171 7.49 11.26 -21.03
C ASP A 171 7.93 11.66 -22.45
N SER A 172 7.92 12.95 -22.80
CA SER A 172 8.25 13.41 -24.17
C SER A 172 9.60 12.92 -24.71
N LEU A 173 10.52 12.55 -23.83
CA LEU A 173 11.88 12.10 -24.17
C LEU A 173 12.13 10.64 -23.76
N VAL A 174 11.10 9.94 -23.27
CA VAL A 174 11.15 8.53 -22.89
C VAL A 174 10.86 7.69 -24.13
N PRO A 175 11.68 6.66 -24.42
CA PRO A 175 11.40 5.76 -25.54
C PRO A 175 10.08 5.01 -25.38
N ASN A 176 9.35 4.84 -26.48
CA ASN A 176 8.12 4.04 -26.49
C ASN A 176 8.41 2.56 -26.72
N MET A 177 7.67 1.71 -25.98
CA MET A 177 7.52 0.29 -26.26
C MET A 177 6.25 0.05 -27.08
N ALA A 178 6.30 -0.86 -28.06
CA ALA A 178 5.15 -1.26 -28.86
C ALA A 178 4.58 -2.60 -28.36
N LEU A 179 3.29 -2.60 -28.03
CA LEU A 179 2.52 -3.80 -27.69
C LEU A 179 1.67 -4.20 -28.91
N PRO A 180 1.99 -5.33 -29.58
CA PRO A 180 1.21 -5.78 -30.72
C PRO A 180 -0.17 -6.27 -30.27
N GLN A 181 -1.20 -5.86 -30.99
CA GLN A 181 -2.56 -6.36 -30.81
C GLN A 181 -2.96 -7.16 -32.05
N PHE A 182 -3.38 -8.41 -31.85
CA PHE A 182 -3.77 -9.33 -32.94
C PHE A 182 -5.28 -9.60 -32.99
N THR A 183 -6.03 -9.09 -32.02
CA THR A 183 -7.47 -9.28 -31.86
C THR A 183 -8.19 -7.93 -31.87
N GLY A 184 -9.48 -7.92 -32.23
CA GLY A 184 -10.28 -6.69 -32.31
C GLY A 184 -10.79 -6.45 -33.73
N SER A 185 -10.45 -5.31 -34.32
CA SER A 185 -10.88 -4.95 -35.67
C SER A 185 -10.17 -5.78 -36.76
N THR A 186 -10.66 -5.72 -38.00
CA THR A 186 -10.05 -6.39 -39.18
C THR A 186 -8.59 -5.99 -39.39
N TYR A 187 -8.23 -4.76 -39.03
CA TYR A 187 -6.86 -4.25 -39.04
C TYR A 187 -6.50 -3.83 -37.62
N PRO A 188 -6.10 -4.79 -36.77
CA PRO A 188 -5.81 -4.49 -35.37
C PRO A 188 -4.58 -3.59 -35.30
N ARG A 189 -4.62 -2.62 -34.38
CA ARG A 189 -3.52 -1.67 -34.16
C ARG A 189 -2.95 -1.92 -32.78
N GLY A 190 -1.64 -2.12 -32.72
CA GLY A 190 -0.94 -2.17 -31.44
C GLY A 190 -0.96 -0.83 -30.72
N VAL A 191 -0.65 -0.88 -29.44
CA VAL A 191 -0.52 0.30 -28.57
C VAL A 191 0.96 0.63 -28.41
N GLN A 192 1.30 1.91 -28.38
CA GLN A 192 2.62 2.37 -27.96
C GLN A 192 2.50 3.13 -26.65
N TYR A 193 3.45 2.93 -25.74
CA TYR A 193 3.48 3.62 -24.48
C TYR A 193 4.91 3.89 -24.02
N PRO A 194 5.17 4.98 -23.27
CA PRO A 194 6.50 5.27 -22.74
C PRO A 194 6.96 4.16 -21.78
N TYR A 195 8.13 3.60 -22.04
CA TYR A 195 8.71 2.52 -21.22
C TYR A 195 10.24 2.64 -21.19
N PRO A 196 10.81 3.20 -20.10
CA PRO A 196 12.26 3.34 -19.99
C PRO A 196 12.90 2.00 -19.60
N MET A 197 13.50 1.32 -20.59
CA MET A 197 14.37 0.17 -20.31
C MET A 197 15.64 0.57 -19.53
N ALA A 198 16.37 -0.43 -19.03
CA ALA A 198 17.63 -0.23 -18.33
C ALA A 198 18.58 0.74 -19.07
N GLY A 199 19.02 1.78 -18.36
CA GLY A 199 19.92 2.82 -18.88
C GLY A 199 19.27 3.88 -19.78
N GLN A 200 18.00 3.74 -20.16
CA GLN A 200 17.30 4.71 -21.01
C GLN A 200 16.90 5.97 -20.25
N ARG A 201 16.36 6.95 -20.97
CA ARG A 201 15.90 8.20 -20.37
C ARG A 201 14.60 7.99 -19.60
N ASN A 202 14.54 8.51 -18.37
CA ASN A 202 13.37 8.43 -17.50
C ASN A 202 12.45 9.65 -17.65
N PRO A 203 11.18 9.54 -17.21
CA PRO A 203 10.26 10.66 -17.10
C PRO A 203 10.85 11.82 -16.31
N ALA A 204 10.65 13.03 -16.81
CA ALA A 204 10.89 14.25 -16.03
C ALA A 204 9.65 14.57 -15.19
N VAL A 205 9.84 14.89 -13.91
CA VAL A 205 8.72 15.12 -12.98
C VAL A 205 8.75 16.49 -12.32
N LYS A 206 7.56 17.04 -12.09
CA LYS A 206 7.35 18.28 -11.36
C LYS A 206 6.23 18.09 -10.34
N LEU A 207 6.46 18.52 -9.10
CA LEU A 207 5.43 18.54 -8.08
C LEU A 207 4.84 19.95 -8.00
N SER A 208 3.52 20.06 -8.17
CA SER A 208 2.81 21.33 -8.10
C SER A 208 1.69 21.28 -7.06
N VAL A 209 1.34 22.44 -6.51
CA VAL A 209 0.20 22.61 -5.61
C VAL A 209 -0.70 23.71 -6.15
N VAL A 210 -1.99 23.43 -6.24
CA VAL A 210 -3.02 24.40 -6.63
C VAL A 210 -3.93 24.70 -5.45
N ASN A 211 -4.31 25.97 -5.30
CA ASN A 211 -5.40 26.37 -4.42
C ASN A 211 -6.74 26.23 -5.15
N LEU A 212 -7.70 25.53 -4.54
CA LEU A 212 -9.02 25.25 -5.12
C LEU A 212 -10.08 26.28 -4.74
N PHE A 213 -9.83 27.10 -3.72
CA PHE A 213 -10.71 28.19 -3.32
C PHE A 213 -10.18 29.54 -3.80
N GLY A 214 -11.07 30.35 -4.38
CA GLY A 214 -10.74 31.67 -4.89
C GLY A 214 -9.98 31.63 -6.22
N ALA A 215 -8.96 32.48 -6.36
CA ALA A 215 -8.14 32.50 -7.57
C ALA A 215 -7.23 31.26 -7.61
N THR A 216 -7.42 30.40 -8.61
CA THR A 216 -6.59 29.21 -8.82
C THR A 216 -5.16 29.62 -9.18
N HIS A 217 -4.29 29.59 -8.18
CA HIS A 217 -2.85 29.77 -8.36
C HIS A 217 -2.16 28.43 -8.17
N THR A 218 -1.38 28.03 -9.19
CA THR A 218 -0.57 26.81 -9.16
C THR A 218 0.88 27.18 -8.94
N GLN A 219 1.48 26.60 -7.90
CA GLN A 219 2.88 26.79 -7.54
C GLN A 219 3.65 25.48 -7.66
N GLU A 220 4.81 25.52 -8.32
CA GLU A 220 5.74 24.39 -8.39
C GLU A 220 6.62 24.34 -7.13
N LEU A 221 6.70 23.16 -6.50
CA LEU A 221 7.59 22.91 -5.38
C LEU A 221 8.95 22.45 -5.92
N GLN A 222 9.99 23.23 -5.61
CA GLN A 222 11.33 22.99 -6.16
C GLN A 222 12.00 21.79 -5.46
N PRO A 223 12.70 20.91 -6.22
CA PRO A 223 13.49 19.84 -5.63
C PRO A 223 14.68 20.42 -4.83
N PRO A 224 15.26 19.64 -3.90
CA PRO A 224 16.50 20.00 -3.21
C PRO A 224 17.60 20.38 -4.20
N ASP A 225 18.44 21.35 -3.84
CA ASP A 225 19.52 21.86 -4.71
C ASP A 225 20.44 20.75 -5.24
N GLN A 226 20.68 19.71 -4.43
CA GLN A 226 21.49 18.54 -4.79
C GLN A 226 20.92 17.72 -5.97
N LEU A 227 19.60 17.80 -6.21
CA LEU A 227 18.88 17.07 -7.25
C LEU A 227 18.42 17.96 -8.42
N ARG A 228 18.49 19.29 -8.30
CA ARG A 228 17.94 20.25 -9.28
C ARG A 228 18.39 20.01 -10.74
N HIS A 229 19.61 19.48 -10.93
CA HIS A 229 20.20 19.23 -12.26
C HIS A 229 20.53 17.75 -12.48
N ARG A 230 19.86 16.85 -11.77
CA ARG A 230 20.07 15.40 -11.85
C ARG A 230 18.73 14.70 -12.07
N ASP A 231 18.79 13.47 -12.55
CA ASP A 231 17.62 12.61 -12.60
C ASP A 231 17.25 12.17 -11.17
N PHE A 232 15.97 12.31 -10.83
CA PHE A 232 15.42 11.93 -9.54
C PHE A 232 13.99 11.40 -9.70
N TYR A 233 13.48 10.77 -8.65
CA TYR A 233 12.11 10.35 -8.50
C TYR A 233 11.47 11.03 -7.29
N VAL A 234 10.16 11.26 -7.35
CA VAL A 234 9.35 11.59 -6.18
C VAL A 234 8.64 10.33 -5.72
N THR A 235 9.06 9.74 -4.60
CA THR A 235 8.58 8.41 -4.18
C THR A 235 7.48 8.47 -3.13
N MET A 236 7.29 9.61 -2.47
CA MET A 236 6.25 9.80 -1.45
C MET A 236 5.93 11.29 -1.31
N VAL A 237 4.64 11.61 -1.28
CA VAL A 237 4.11 12.94 -0.98
C VAL A 237 2.98 12.77 0.03
N LYS A 238 3.03 13.52 1.13
CA LYS A 238 2.01 13.47 2.19
C LYS A 238 1.76 14.84 2.78
N TRP A 239 0.50 15.21 2.95
CA TRP A 239 0.15 16.39 3.73
C TRP A 239 0.36 16.13 5.23
N ILE A 240 1.06 17.04 5.87
CA ILE A 240 1.33 17.01 7.32
C ILE A 240 0.61 18.14 8.08
N SER A 241 0.00 19.05 7.33
CA SER A 241 -0.94 20.08 7.79
C SER A 241 -1.72 20.59 6.58
N ASN A 242 -2.58 21.59 6.74
CA ASN A 242 -3.31 22.22 5.65
C ASN A 242 -2.41 22.95 4.63
N THR A 243 -1.21 23.35 5.05
CA THR A 243 -0.29 24.17 4.22
C THR A 243 1.08 23.55 4.00
N HIS A 244 1.43 22.47 4.69
CA HIS A 244 2.74 21.83 4.60
C HIS A 244 2.66 20.40 4.06
N LEU A 245 3.58 20.08 3.17
CA LEU A 245 3.75 18.77 2.53
C LEU A 245 5.09 18.16 2.91
N ALA A 246 5.11 16.91 3.33
CA ALA A 246 6.31 16.09 3.34
C ALA A 246 6.51 15.45 1.96
N VAL A 247 7.71 15.60 1.39
CA VAL A 247 8.06 15.06 0.07
C VAL A 247 9.37 14.31 0.16
N ARG A 248 9.39 13.04 -0.28
CA ARG A 248 10.61 12.25 -0.42
C ARG A 248 11.09 12.23 -1.87
N TRP A 249 12.34 12.62 -2.04
CA TRP A 249 13.06 12.65 -3.31
C TRP A 249 14.13 11.56 -3.29
N LEU A 250 14.17 10.74 -4.34
CA LEU A 250 15.14 9.67 -4.49
C LEU A 250 16.00 9.92 -5.73
N ASN A 251 17.31 9.79 -5.64
CA ASN A 251 18.16 9.91 -6.82
C ASN A 251 17.95 8.72 -7.78
N ARG A 252 18.30 8.88 -9.07
CA ARG A 252 18.14 7.81 -10.06
C ARG A 252 18.85 6.48 -9.71
N PRO A 253 20.07 6.46 -9.12
CA PRO A 253 20.69 5.23 -8.61
C PRO A 253 19.99 4.59 -7.40
N GLN A 254 19.01 5.27 -6.80
CA GLN A 254 18.24 4.82 -5.64
C GLN A 254 19.06 4.56 -4.37
N ASN A 255 20.18 5.27 -4.20
CA ASN A 255 21.08 5.11 -3.07
C ASN A 255 21.24 6.37 -2.19
N ALA A 256 20.56 7.47 -2.55
CA ALA A 256 20.48 8.68 -1.74
C ALA A 256 19.04 9.22 -1.75
N SER A 257 18.48 9.45 -0.57
CA SER A 257 17.10 9.89 -0.37
C SER A 257 17.03 11.12 0.51
N LEU A 258 16.15 12.04 0.16
CA LEU A 258 15.94 13.30 0.86
C LEU A 258 14.48 13.44 1.25
N LEU A 259 14.21 13.54 2.54
CA LEU A 259 12.92 13.97 3.05
C LEU A 259 12.91 15.48 3.25
N THR A 260 11.98 16.15 2.60
CA THR A 260 11.75 17.59 2.72
C THR A 260 10.37 17.89 3.28
N VAL A 261 10.22 19.04 3.92
CA VAL A 261 8.94 19.64 4.25
C VAL A 261 8.81 20.95 3.49
N CYS A 262 7.78 21.04 2.66
CA CYS A 262 7.49 22.17 1.79
C CYS A 262 6.31 22.98 2.32
N ASP A 263 6.49 24.29 2.44
CA ASP A 263 5.39 25.22 2.68
C ASP A 263 4.76 25.62 1.33
N THR A 264 3.50 25.24 1.14
CA THR A 264 2.74 25.42 -0.11
C THR A 264 2.19 26.83 -0.30
N THR A 265 2.37 27.73 0.67
CA THR A 265 1.99 29.14 0.54
C THR A 265 3.10 29.97 -0.09
N ILE A 266 4.36 29.61 0.16
CA ILE A 266 5.55 30.31 -0.32
C ILE A 266 6.40 29.48 -1.30
N GLY A 267 6.17 28.17 -1.40
CA GLY A 267 6.87 27.27 -2.33
C GLY A 267 8.27 26.84 -1.88
N VAL A 268 8.59 27.03 -0.60
CA VAL A 268 9.92 26.74 -0.04
C VAL A 268 9.92 25.34 0.58
N CYS A 269 10.88 24.52 0.17
CA CYS A 269 11.11 23.18 0.72
C CYS A 269 12.37 23.15 1.58
N LEU A 270 12.23 22.70 2.83
CA LEU A 270 13.32 22.53 3.78
C LEU A 270 13.66 21.05 3.95
N LYS A 271 14.94 20.70 3.83
CA LYS A 271 15.43 19.35 4.12
C LYS A 271 15.26 19.04 5.60
N ARG A 272 14.68 17.88 5.92
CA ARG A 272 14.49 17.38 7.29
C ARG A 272 15.36 16.16 7.58
N HIS A 273 15.47 15.25 6.61
CA HIS A 273 16.26 14.04 6.77
C HIS A 273 16.90 13.63 5.43
N GLU A 274 18.04 12.95 5.52
CA GLU A 274 18.81 12.44 4.40
C GLU A 274 19.31 11.04 4.75
N GLU A 275 19.14 10.11 3.82
CA GLU A 275 19.53 8.71 3.94
C GLU A 275 20.44 8.34 2.77
N SER A 276 21.43 7.50 3.02
CA SER A 276 22.31 6.95 1.99
C SER A 276 22.56 5.46 2.22
N SER A 277 22.82 4.74 1.14
CA SER A 277 23.16 3.32 1.16
C SER A 277 24.32 3.04 0.20
N GLU A 278 25.14 2.04 0.52
CA GLU A 278 26.18 1.53 -0.38
C GLU A 278 25.60 0.68 -1.52
N THR A 279 24.39 0.15 -1.33
CA THR A 279 23.67 -0.68 -2.30
C THR A 279 22.48 0.09 -2.90
N TRP A 280 21.30 -0.06 -2.32
CA TRP A 280 20.09 0.71 -2.59
C TRP A 280 19.37 1.05 -1.28
N LEU A 281 18.43 1.98 -1.34
CA LEU A 281 17.57 2.35 -0.21
C LEU A 281 16.22 1.62 -0.30
N SER A 282 15.85 0.93 0.77
CA SER A 282 14.58 0.21 0.92
C SER A 282 13.45 1.15 1.35
N ARG A 283 12.18 0.75 1.16
CA ARG A 283 10.97 1.42 1.73
C ARG A 283 10.81 2.92 1.45
N GLN A 284 11.18 3.34 0.24
CA GLN A 284 11.15 4.75 -0.17
C GLN A 284 9.73 5.36 -0.26
N ARG A 285 8.68 4.55 -0.16
CA ARG A 285 7.28 5.00 -0.08
C ARG A 285 6.79 5.29 1.34
N GLN A 286 7.60 5.01 2.37
CA GLN A 286 7.19 5.15 3.76
C GLN A 286 6.72 6.57 4.10
N GLU A 287 5.49 6.69 4.56
CA GLU A 287 4.96 7.98 5.01
C GLU A 287 5.47 8.33 6.42
N PRO A 288 6.03 9.54 6.65
CA PRO A 288 6.30 10.02 8.00
C PRO A 288 4.99 10.28 8.74
N LEU A 289 5.03 10.07 10.05
CA LEU A 289 3.97 10.47 10.96
C LEU A 289 4.44 11.68 11.76
N PHE A 290 3.81 12.82 11.56
CA PHE A 290 4.15 14.07 12.25
C PHE A 290 3.26 14.28 13.47
N SER A 291 3.81 14.96 14.47
CA SER A 291 3.02 15.61 15.51
C SER A 291 2.23 16.79 14.94
N GLU A 292 1.12 17.16 15.57
CA GLU A 292 0.25 18.28 15.17
C GLU A 292 1.04 19.59 15.07
N ASP A 293 1.95 19.84 16.02
CA ASP A 293 2.81 21.02 16.01
C ASP A 293 4.02 20.91 15.06
N ARG A 294 4.23 19.72 14.48
CA ARG A 294 5.33 19.34 13.58
C ARG A 294 6.71 19.44 14.23
N SER A 295 6.78 19.49 15.56
CA SER A 295 8.03 19.49 16.33
C SER A 295 8.70 18.12 16.30
N ARG A 296 7.91 17.06 16.19
CA ARG A 296 8.36 15.67 16.10
C ARG A 296 7.79 14.97 14.89
N PHE A 297 8.54 14.01 14.36
CA PHE A 297 8.01 13.04 13.41
C PHE A 297 8.67 11.66 13.60
N PHE A 298 8.01 10.65 13.06
CA PHE A 298 8.43 9.26 13.17
C PHE A 298 8.61 8.64 11.79
N LEU A 299 9.69 7.90 11.64
CA LEU A 299 9.99 7.05 10.48
C LEU A 299 10.53 5.73 10.97
N THR A 300 10.42 4.70 10.15
CA THR A 300 11.23 3.50 10.33
C THR A 300 12.56 3.68 9.59
N LEU A 301 13.68 3.39 10.24
CA LEU A 301 15.02 3.43 9.67
C LEU A 301 15.78 2.14 9.97
N PRO A 302 16.71 1.72 9.09
CA PRO A 302 17.63 0.64 9.40
C PRO A 302 18.52 1.01 10.61
N VAL A 303 18.52 0.17 11.63
CA VAL A 303 19.38 0.30 12.82
C VAL A 303 20.22 -0.96 12.95
N LYS A 304 21.53 -0.78 13.17
CA LYS A 304 22.48 -1.87 13.31
C LYS A 304 22.24 -2.68 14.59
N GLN A 305 21.98 -3.98 14.44
CA GLN A 305 21.77 -4.95 15.52
C GLN A 305 22.94 -5.93 15.67
N GLY A 306 24.17 -5.42 15.50
CA GLY A 306 25.38 -6.24 15.63
C GLY A 306 25.61 -7.16 14.42
N GLY A 307 25.83 -8.45 14.67
CA GLY A 307 26.24 -9.43 13.64
C GLY A 307 25.11 -9.85 12.68
N GLN A 308 23.85 -9.63 13.05
CA GLN A 308 22.70 -9.98 12.20
C GLN A 308 22.43 -8.95 11.10
N GLY A 309 23.07 -7.78 11.18
CA GLY A 309 22.91 -6.68 10.23
C GLY A 309 21.98 -5.60 10.74
N ASP A 310 21.36 -4.88 9.81
CA ASP A 310 20.50 -3.76 10.12
C ASP A 310 19.02 -4.15 9.97
N PHE A 311 18.19 -3.73 10.91
CA PHE A 311 16.75 -3.97 10.92
C PHE A 311 15.99 -2.66 11.02
N ASP A 312 14.86 -2.60 10.34
CA ASP A 312 14.03 -1.41 10.30
C ASP A 312 13.31 -1.18 11.64
N HIS A 313 13.64 -0.09 12.32
CA HIS A 313 13.06 0.29 13.62
C HIS A 313 12.58 1.73 13.67
N ILE A 314 11.65 2.01 14.58
CA ILE A 314 11.08 3.36 14.74
C ILE A 314 12.14 4.32 15.26
N ALA A 315 12.38 5.37 14.50
CA ALA A 315 13.16 6.54 14.87
C ALA A 315 12.22 7.73 15.08
N MET A 316 12.33 8.35 16.25
CA MET A 316 11.70 9.62 16.59
C MET A 316 12.68 10.76 16.32
N PHE A 317 12.26 11.71 15.50
CA PHE A 317 12.99 12.92 15.19
C PHE A 317 12.38 14.08 15.94
N THR A 318 13.17 14.84 16.68
CA THR A 318 12.73 16.02 17.42
C THR A 318 13.47 17.26 16.96
N LYS A 319 12.70 18.29 16.54
CA LYS A 319 13.24 19.57 16.08
C LYS A 319 13.96 20.30 17.20
N LYS A 320 15.23 20.63 16.99
CA LYS A 320 16.00 21.48 17.89
C LYS A 320 15.89 22.94 17.47
N LEU A 321 15.52 23.82 18.41
CA LEU A 321 15.36 25.27 18.19
C LEU A 321 16.63 25.99 17.65
N ARG A 322 17.81 25.38 17.78
CA ARG A 322 19.12 26.01 17.46
C ARG A 322 20.00 25.17 16.54
N SER A 323 19.47 24.14 15.89
CA SER A 323 20.23 23.28 14.98
C SER A 323 19.39 22.95 13.76
N ASP A 324 20.05 22.88 12.61
CA ASP A 324 19.45 22.42 11.36
C ASP A 324 19.28 20.88 11.34
N GLN A 325 19.80 20.17 12.34
CA GLN A 325 19.65 18.73 12.50
C GLN A 325 18.68 18.38 13.63
N ASP A 326 17.74 17.49 13.33
CA ASP A 326 16.82 16.94 14.32
C ASP A 326 17.55 15.96 15.25
N GLU A 327 17.14 15.91 16.52
CA GLU A 327 17.57 14.86 17.43
C GLU A 327 16.86 13.55 17.10
N VAL A 328 17.63 12.50 16.85
CA VAL A 328 17.11 11.17 16.52
C VAL A 328 17.20 10.26 17.75
N ARG A 329 16.09 9.60 18.09
CA ARG A 329 16.03 8.55 19.12
C ARG A 329 15.34 7.31 18.57
N HIS A 330 15.97 6.16 18.70
CA HIS A 330 15.36 4.89 18.31
C HIS A 330 14.46 4.38 19.46
N LEU A 331 13.18 4.14 19.15
CA LEU A 331 12.18 3.69 20.11
C LEU A 331 12.07 2.16 20.19
N THR A 332 12.60 1.47 19.17
CA THR A 332 12.59 0.01 19.07
C THR A 332 13.95 -0.52 18.62
N SER A 333 14.23 -1.78 18.95
CA SER A 333 15.45 -2.50 18.58
C SER A 333 15.25 -4.01 18.72
N GLY A 334 15.99 -4.79 17.94
CA GLY A 334 16.09 -6.25 18.02
C GLY A 334 16.20 -6.88 16.64
N ASP A 335 16.41 -8.20 16.57
CA ASP A 335 16.56 -8.93 15.31
C ASP A 335 15.20 -9.20 14.63
N TRP A 336 14.43 -8.13 14.38
CA TRP A 336 13.09 -8.12 13.80
C TRP A 336 12.77 -6.74 13.24
N GLU A 337 11.77 -6.62 12.36
CA GLU A 337 11.46 -5.36 11.68
C GLU A 337 10.11 -4.77 12.08
N VAL A 338 10.05 -3.44 12.10
CA VAL A 338 8.82 -2.66 12.09
C VAL A 338 8.36 -2.49 10.64
N THR A 339 7.21 -3.04 10.30
CA THR A 339 6.72 -3.12 8.91
C THR A 339 5.83 -1.94 8.53
N LYS A 340 5.11 -1.35 9.48
CA LYS A 340 4.25 -0.17 9.27
C LYS A 340 4.05 0.59 10.58
N ILE A 341 4.26 1.89 10.59
CA ILE A 341 3.76 2.77 11.65
C ILE A 341 2.30 3.08 11.34
N VAL A 342 1.39 2.82 12.27
CA VAL A 342 -0.06 2.90 12.05
C VAL A 342 -0.61 4.24 12.55
N ALA A 343 -0.31 4.60 13.80
CA ALA A 343 -0.80 5.84 14.40
C ALA A 343 0.09 6.31 15.55
N TYR A 344 -0.11 7.56 15.97
CA TYR A 344 0.55 8.20 17.10
C TYR A 344 -0.52 8.90 17.92
N ASP A 345 -0.60 8.52 19.18
CA ASP A 345 -1.40 9.18 20.19
C ASP A 345 -0.53 10.24 20.88
N GLU A 346 -0.81 11.51 20.60
CA GLU A 346 -0.12 12.63 21.21
C GLU A 346 -0.49 12.85 22.67
N ASN A 347 -1.70 12.46 23.08
CA ASN A 347 -2.16 12.67 24.45
C ASN A 347 -1.42 11.71 25.40
N ASP A 348 -1.39 10.44 25.03
CA ASP A 348 -0.75 9.39 25.83
C ASP A 348 0.72 9.15 25.47
N GLN A 349 1.21 9.82 24.42
CA GLN A 349 2.58 9.68 23.92
C GLN A 349 2.91 8.23 23.52
N ILE A 350 2.02 7.62 22.73
CA ILE A 350 2.10 6.21 22.31
C ILE A 350 2.11 6.09 20.79
N ILE A 351 3.02 5.27 20.24
CA ILE A 351 3.01 4.89 18.83
C ILE A 351 2.47 3.48 18.68
N TYR A 352 1.61 3.28 17.69
CA TYR A 352 1.09 1.99 17.27
C TYR A 352 1.75 1.57 15.95
N PHE A 353 2.18 0.32 15.85
CA PHE A 353 2.91 -0.17 14.69
C PHE A 353 2.75 -1.69 14.50
N LEU A 354 2.93 -2.14 13.27
CA LEU A 354 3.03 -3.56 12.93
C LEU A 354 4.50 -4.00 12.95
N SER A 355 4.79 -5.18 13.49
CA SER A 355 6.15 -5.74 13.49
C SER A 355 6.18 -7.25 13.29
N THR A 356 7.39 -7.74 13.05
CA THR A 356 7.75 -9.17 12.92
C THR A 356 8.40 -9.72 14.20
N GLU A 357 8.17 -9.06 15.34
CA GLU A 357 8.90 -9.33 16.59
C GLU A 357 8.64 -10.73 17.15
N ASP A 358 7.42 -11.26 17.00
CA ASP A 358 7.11 -12.61 17.43
C ASP A 358 7.75 -13.66 16.49
N ALA A 359 7.52 -13.52 15.18
CA ALA A 359 8.17 -14.31 14.14
C ALA A 359 8.23 -13.55 12.81
N ALA A 360 9.23 -13.86 11.99
CA ALA A 360 9.40 -13.25 10.66
C ALA A 360 8.19 -13.50 9.74
N GLN A 361 7.49 -14.62 9.92
CA GLN A 361 6.31 -15.04 9.15
C GLN A 361 5.01 -14.41 9.63
N GLN A 362 5.03 -13.72 10.78
CA GLN A 362 3.86 -13.19 11.47
C GLN A 362 3.84 -11.67 11.46
N ARG A 363 2.66 -11.08 11.68
CA ARG A 363 2.50 -9.62 11.78
C ARG A 363 1.55 -9.29 12.91
N HIS A 364 2.04 -8.56 13.90
CA HIS A 364 1.24 -8.19 15.05
C HIS A 364 1.23 -6.68 15.26
N LEU A 365 0.13 -6.17 15.82
CA LEU A 365 0.01 -4.79 16.26
C LEU A 365 0.61 -4.64 17.65
N TYR A 366 1.58 -3.75 17.75
CA TYR A 366 2.24 -3.35 18.99
C TYR A 366 1.97 -1.89 19.29
N ARG A 367 2.16 -1.52 20.55
CA ARG A 367 2.30 -0.14 20.98
C ARG A 367 3.60 0.08 21.74
N VAL A 368 4.18 1.27 21.62
CA VAL A 368 5.37 1.69 22.36
C VAL A 368 5.21 3.12 22.87
N SER A 369 5.60 3.39 24.11
CA SER A 369 5.65 4.76 24.65
C SER A 369 6.81 5.52 24.01
N THR A 370 6.61 6.79 23.66
CA THR A 370 7.69 7.69 23.17
C THR A 370 8.48 8.31 24.33
N LEU A 371 8.09 8.01 25.58
CA LEU A 371 8.71 8.53 26.80
C LEU A 371 9.43 7.41 27.58
N GLY A 372 10.40 7.83 28.39
CA GLY A 372 11.07 6.95 29.34
C GLY A 372 11.88 5.84 28.67
N LEU A 373 11.65 4.60 29.12
CA LEU A 373 12.36 3.39 28.67
C LEU A 373 11.71 2.71 27.45
N PHE A 374 10.72 3.36 26.84
CA PHE A 374 10.01 2.85 25.65
C PHE A 374 9.43 1.43 25.85
N PRO A 375 8.65 1.17 26.93
CA PRO A 375 8.01 -0.13 27.12
C PRO A 375 7.10 -0.44 25.93
N ARG A 376 7.25 -1.64 25.40
CA ARG A 376 6.51 -2.15 24.25
C ARG A 376 5.54 -3.24 24.70
N ARG A 377 4.33 -3.24 24.13
CA ARG A 377 3.29 -4.25 24.40
C ARG A 377 2.65 -4.69 23.09
N CYS A 378 2.51 -5.99 22.91
CA CYS A 378 1.71 -6.57 21.84
C CYS A 378 0.21 -6.48 22.16
N LEU A 379 -0.60 -6.06 21.19
CA LEU A 379 -2.06 -5.93 21.33
C LEU A 379 -2.82 -7.09 20.68
N THR A 380 -2.21 -7.75 19.69
CA THR A 380 -2.85 -8.84 18.94
C THR A 380 -2.34 -10.23 19.30
N CYS A 381 -1.24 -10.32 20.06
CA CYS A 381 -0.68 -11.61 20.48
C CYS A 381 -1.68 -12.33 21.38
N GLY A 382 -2.14 -13.51 20.95
CA GLY A 382 -3.15 -14.28 21.68
C GLY A 382 -4.56 -13.68 21.67
N LEU A 383 -4.82 -12.63 20.87
CA LEU A 383 -6.17 -12.02 20.77
C LEU A 383 -7.17 -12.98 20.11
N LYS A 384 -6.72 -13.78 19.15
CA LYS A 384 -7.50 -14.79 18.43
C LYS A 384 -6.60 -15.97 18.10
N GLU A 385 -7.01 -17.18 18.51
CA GLU A 385 -6.19 -18.40 18.40
C GLU A 385 -5.68 -18.68 16.97
N ASP A 386 -6.56 -18.58 15.96
CA ASP A 386 -6.19 -18.83 14.56
C ASP A 386 -5.74 -17.58 13.80
N CYS A 387 -5.11 -16.62 14.49
CA CYS A 387 -4.66 -15.39 13.86
C CYS A 387 -3.32 -14.85 14.38
N THR A 388 -2.34 -14.78 13.48
CA THR A 388 -0.98 -14.28 13.76
C THR A 388 -0.50 -13.28 12.71
N PHE A 389 -1.24 -13.13 11.61
CA PHE A 389 -0.95 -12.15 10.56
C PHE A 389 -2.04 -11.09 10.52
N PHE A 390 -1.70 -9.88 10.98
CA PHE A 390 -2.61 -8.75 11.07
C PHE A 390 -2.15 -7.55 10.24
N ASP A 391 -3.12 -6.87 9.66
CA ASP A 391 -3.03 -5.45 9.33
C ASP A 391 -3.99 -4.65 10.22
N ALA A 392 -3.75 -3.35 10.37
CA ALA A 392 -4.54 -2.49 11.24
C ALA A 392 -4.72 -1.09 10.66
N ASP A 393 -5.91 -0.54 10.88
CA ASP A 393 -6.19 0.90 10.76
C ASP A 393 -6.76 1.40 12.07
N ILE A 394 -6.30 2.57 12.52
CA ILE A 394 -6.70 3.17 13.78
C ILE A 394 -7.65 4.35 13.52
N SER A 395 -8.62 4.54 14.40
CA SER A 395 -9.57 5.64 14.34
C SER A 395 -8.87 7.01 14.46
N PRO A 396 -9.42 8.09 13.88
CA PRO A 396 -8.81 9.42 13.98
C PRO A 396 -8.59 9.93 15.41
N ASP A 397 -9.40 9.49 16.37
CA ASP A 397 -9.29 9.80 17.80
C ASP A 397 -8.39 8.83 18.59
N VAL A 398 -7.81 7.85 17.90
CA VAL A 398 -6.87 6.87 18.44
C VAL A 398 -7.45 6.05 19.61
N GLN A 399 -8.77 5.85 19.64
CA GLN A 399 -9.46 5.05 20.68
C GLN A 399 -9.76 3.60 20.23
N HIS A 400 -9.85 3.38 18.92
CA HIS A 400 -10.27 2.10 18.36
C HIS A 400 -9.37 1.69 17.19
N ALA A 401 -9.33 0.39 16.92
CA ALA A 401 -8.63 -0.19 15.77
C ALA A 401 -9.54 -1.15 15.00
N ILE A 402 -9.54 -1.01 13.68
CA ILE A 402 -10.02 -2.06 12.78
C ILE A 402 -8.83 -2.97 12.51
N LEU A 403 -8.92 -4.21 13.00
CA LEU A 403 -7.92 -5.24 12.79
C LEU A 403 -8.37 -6.16 11.67
N ARG A 404 -7.51 -6.35 10.67
CA ARG A 404 -7.70 -7.33 9.61
C ARG A 404 -6.86 -8.54 9.95
N CYS A 405 -7.50 -9.57 10.48
CA CYS A 405 -6.91 -10.88 10.58
C CYS A 405 -6.79 -11.48 9.17
N GLN A 406 -5.57 -11.68 8.68
CA GLN A 406 -5.31 -12.21 7.35
C GLN A 406 -4.77 -13.63 7.35
N GLY A 407 -4.50 -14.23 8.51
CA GLY A 407 -4.07 -15.63 8.60
C GLY A 407 -3.51 -16.01 9.98
N PRO A 408 -3.24 -17.30 10.21
CA PRO A 408 -3.28 -18.40 9.24
C PRO A 408 -4.67 -18.97 8.98
N GLY A 409 -5.63 -18.74 9.88
CA GLY A 409 -7.02 -19.13 9.68
C GLY A 409 -7.74 -18.30 8.61
N VAL A 410 -9.02 -18.63 8.37
CA VAL A 410 -9.87 -17.87 7.44
C VAL A 410 -9.92 -16.39 7.87
N PRO A 411 -9.62 -15.44 6.96
CA PRO A 411 -9.54 -14.02 7.29
C PRO A 411 -10.80 -13.48 7.97
N ALA A 412 -10.62 -12.49 8.83
CA ALA A 412 -11.70 -11.83 9.56
C ALA A 412 -11.38 -10.35 9.79
N VAL A 413 -12.41 -9.53 9.92
CA VAL A 413 -12.27 -8.11 10.27
C VAL A 413 -12.86 -7.91 11.66
N LEU A 414 -12.03 -7.42 12.58
CA LEU A 414 -12.35 -7.19 13.97
C LEU A 414 -12.32 -5.69 14.27
N LEU A 415 -13.09 -5.27 15.26
CA LEU A 415 -13.08 -3.93 15.82
C LEU A 415 -12.65 -4.04 17.29
N LEU A 416 -11.50 -3.47 17.61
CA LEU A 416 -10.89 -3.44 18.93
C LEU A 416 -11.06 -2.05 19.55
N SER A 417 -11.40 -1.99 20.84
CA SER A 417 -11.27 -0.77 21.66
C SER A 417 -10.00 -0.86 22.50
N PHE A 418 -9.23 0.22 22.57
CA PHE A 418 -8.00 0.25 23.37
C PHE A 418 -8.27 0.30 24.89
N ASP A 419 -9.48 0.65 25.32
CA ASP A 419 -9.91 0.56 26.72
C ASP A 419 -10.13 -0.89 27.17
N SER A 420 -10.48 -1.78 26.24
CA SER A 420 -10.84 -3.18 26.50
C SER A 420 -10.13 -4.13 25.54
N VAL A 421 -8.79 -4.15 25.61
CA VAL A 421 -7.89 -4.82 24.66
C VAL A 421 -8.14 -6.35 24.55
N ASP A 422 -8.79 -6.96 25.54
CA ASP A 422 -9.08 -8.40 25.57
C ASP A 422 -10.41 -8.77 24.89
N SER A 423 -11.14 -7.80 24.33
CA SER A 423 -12.45 -8.01 23.70
C SER A 423 -12.57 -7.25 22.39
N TYR A 424 -13.31 -7.82 21.43
CA TYR A 424 -13.50 -7.23 20.11
C TYR A 424 -14.89 -7.54 19.55
N PHE A 425 -15.36 -6.67 18.65
CA PHE A 425 -16.50 -6.94 17.80
C PHE A 425 -16.03 -7.56 16.48
N ILE A 426 -16.83 -8.45 15.92
CA ILE A 426 -16.58 -9.06 14.61
C ILE A 426 -17.40 -8.30 13.58
N LEU A 427 -16.72 -7.60 12.66
CA LEU A 427 -17.36 -6.89 11.56
C LEU A 427 -17.61 -7.82 10.36
N GLU A 428 -16.67 -8.74 10.10
CA GLU A 428 -16.75 -9.77 9.06
C GLU A 428 -15.95 -11.00 9.52
N ASN A 429 -16.48 -12.20 9.27
CA ASN A 429 -15.87 -13.47 9.67
C ASN A 429 -15.80 -14.52 8.56
N ASN A 430 -16.23 -14.17 7.35
CA ASN A 430 -16.18 -15.00 6.15
C ASN A 430 -16.81 -16.39 6.37
N LEU A 431 -17.98 -16.43 7.04
CA LEU A 431 -18.70 -17.69 7.32
C LEU A 431 -18.91 -18.59 6.09
N PRO A 432 -19.30 -18.08 4.90
CA PRO A 432 -19.45 -18.94 3.73
C PRO A 432 -18.14 -19.62 3.31
N LEU A 433 -17.02 -18.91 3.37
CA LEU A 433 -15.70 -19.48 3.07
C LEU A 433 -15.29 -20.51 4.11
N ARG A 434 -15.50 -20.22 5.40
CA ARG A 434 -15.23 -21.17 6.48
C ARG A 434 -16.03 -22.46 6.32
N ALA A 435 -17.33 -22.36 6.09
CA ALA A 435 -18.20 -23.51 5.85
C ALA A 435 -17.80 -24.29 4.59
N ALA A 436 -17.38 -23.59 3.53
CA ALA A 436 -16.89 -24.25 2.31
C ALA A 436 -15.62 -25.05 2.56
N LEU A 437 -14.72 -24.58 3.43
CA LEU A 437 -13.46 -25.25 3.76
C LEU A 437 -13.61 -26.39 4.76
N GLU A 438 -14.59 -26.33 5.67
CA GLU A 438 -14.89 -27.42 6.63
C GLU A 438 -15.20 -28.76 5.93
N THR A 439 -15.76 -28.70 4.72
CA THR A 439 -16.06 -29.91 3.92
C THR A 439 -14.87 -30.40 3.07
N ARG A 440 -13.76 -29.66 3.04
CA ARG A 440 -12.58 -29.99 2.25
C ARG A 440 -11.55 -30.68 3.13
N ARG A 441 -10.72 -31.53 2.50
CA ARG A 441 -9.57 -32.11 3.16
C ARG A 441 -8.51 -31.03 3.32
N THR A 442 -8.14 -30.74 4.57
CA THR A 442 -7.16 -29.70 4.89
C THR A 442 -5.75 -30.22 4.57
N THR A 443 -4.97 -29.43 3.84
CA THR A 443 -3.54 -29.69 3.65
C THR A 443 -2.79 -29.47 4.96
N LEU A 444 -1.72 -30.22 5.17
CA LEU A 444 -0.83 -30.01 6.31
C LEU A 444 0.28 -29.07 5.90
N THR A 445 0.59 -28.08 6.74
CA THR A 445 1.69 -27.13 6.53
C THR A 445 2.75 -27.30 7.60
N ASP A 446 4.01 -27.34 7.17
CA ASP A 446 5.20 -27.36 8.02
C ASP A 446 6.16 -26.24 7.60
N ILE A 447 6.82 -25.61 8.56
CA ILE A 447 7.84 -24.59 8.31
C ILE A 447 9.14 -25.07 8.94
N ARG A 448 10.15 -25.28 8.10
CA ARG A 448 11.49 -25.72 8.51
C ARG A 448 12.49 -24.60 8.27
N MET A 449 13.58 -24.62 9.03
CA MET A 449 14.73 -23.76 8.78
C MET A 449 15.81 -24.60 8.10
N ILE A 450 16.33 -24.11 6.98
CA ILE A 450 17.52 -24.66 6.33
C ILE A 450 18.67 -23.67 6.49
N SER A 451 19.87 -24.18 6.73
CA SER A 451 21.07 -23.35 6.83
C SER A 451 21.83 -23.40 5.50
N ASN A 452 22.11 -22.25 4.89
CA ASN A 452 23.00 -22.14 3.72
C ASN A 452 23.91 -20.91 3.87
N ASP A 453 25.23 -21.06 3.70
CA ASP A 453 26.21 -19.96 3.78
C ASP A 453 26.07 -19.01 4.99
N ASN A 454 25.75 -19.54 6.17
CA ASN A 454 25.47 -18.79 7.41
C ASN A 454 24.18 -17.95 7.40
N PHE A 455 23.23 -18.31 6.54
CA PHE A 455 21.87 -17.80 6.54
C PHE A 455 20.90 -18.91 6.90
N GLU A 456 19.95 -18.57 7.77
CA GLU A 456 18.82 -19.41 8.13
C GLU A 456 17.65 -19.07 7.22
N LEU A 457 17.24 -19.99 6.34
CA LEU A 457 16.24 -19.78 5.31
C LEU A 457 14.97 -20.59 5.67
N PRO A 458 13.81 -19.94 5.89
CA PRO A 458 12.58 -20.65 6.16
C PRO A 458 12.06 -21.28 4.87
N LEU A 459 11.68 -22.55 4.99
CA LEU A 459 11.12 -23.39 3.96
C LEU A 459 9.72 -23.83 4.43
N LYS A 460 8.68 -23.42 3.70
CA LYS A 460 7.30 -23.86 3.92
C LYS A 460 6.99 -25.04 3.01
N LEU A 461 6.58 -26.15 3.61
CA LEU A 461 6.13 -27.35 2.91
C LEU A 461 4.61 -27.50 3.12
N ILE A 462 3.89 -27.70 2.02
CA ILE A 462 2.47 -27.98 2.00
C ILE A 462 2.30 -29.41 1.52
N TYR A 463 1.80 -30.26 2.40
CA TYR A 463 1.65 -31.68 2.16
C TYR A 463 0.21 -32.04 1.75
N PRO A 464 0.05 -33.10 0.95
CA PRO A 464 -1.26 -33.70 0.72
C PRO A 464 -1.95 -34.12 2.04
N PRO A 465 -3.29 -34.12 2.11
CA PRO A 465 -4.01 -34.41 3.35
C PRO A 465 -3.73 -35.80 3.96
N ASP A 466 -3.48 -36.80 3.11
CA ASP A 466 -3.19 -38.18 3.51
C ASP A 466 -1.68 -38.49 3.42
N PHE A 467 -0.83 -37.51 3.77
CA PHE A 467 0.63 -37.63 3.65
C PHE A 467 1.19 -38.80 4.47
N SER A 468 2.15 -39.52 3.87
CA SER A 468 2.85 -40.65 4.49
C SER A 468 4.26 -40.77 3.91
N ASP A 469 5.27 -40.86 4.78
CA ASP A 469 6.68 -41.01 4.39
C ASP A 469 6.99 -42.28 3.55
N SER A 470 6.05 -43.21 3.47
CA SER A 470 6.18 -44.47 2.71
C SER A 470 5.85 -44.34 1.23
N PHE A 471 5.20 -43.25 0.81
CA PHE A 471 4.80 -43.04 -0.58
C PHE A 471 5.66 -41.97 -1.23
N PRO A 472 6.01 -42.15 -2.51
CA PRO A 472 6.61 -41.09 -3.28
C PRO A 472 5.57 -40.04 -3.68
N TYR A 473 5.94 -38.77 -3.57
CA TYR A 473 5.14 -37.62 -4.02
C TYR A 473 5.86 -36.85 -5.12
N GLY A 474 5.10 -36.18 -5.97
CA GLY A 474 5.67 -35.12 -6.81
C GLY A 474 6.07 -33.92 -5.94
N LEU A 475 7.09 -33.18 -6.35
CA LEU A 475 7.52 -31.95 -5.68
C LEU A 475 7.39 -30.75 -6.61
N LEU A 476 6.70 -29.72 -6.15
CA LEU A 476 6.64 -28.42 -6.82
C LEU A 476 7.29 -27.35 -5.94
N LEU A 477 8.39 -26.77 -6.41
CA LEU A 477 8.95 -25.57 -5.81
C LEU A 477 8.35 -24.33 -6.48
N VAL A 478 7.65 -23.53 -5.68
CA VAL A 478 7.14 -22.21 -6.10
C VAL A 478 8.17 -21.16 -5.70
N VAL A 479 8.82 -20.56 -6.70
CA VAL A 479 9.83 -19.51 -6.53
C VAL A 479 9.15 -18.14 -6.56
N MET A 480 9.67 -17.18 -5.78
CA MET A 480 9.19 -15.80 -5.77
C MET A 480 9.52 -15.05 -7.05
N ASP A 481 8.74 -14.01 -7.35
CA ASP A 481 8.86 -13.26 -8.58
C ASP A 481 9.76 -12.01 -8.43
N ALA A 482 9.96 -11.49 -7.20
CA ALA A 482 10.75 -10.28 -6.98
C ALA A 482 11.60 -10.23 -5.68
N PRO A 483 12.76 -9.56 -5.68
CA PRO A 483 13.51 -9.25 -4.46
C PRO A 483 12.69 -8.43 -3.45
N GLY A 484 12.85 -8.75 -2.17
CA GLY A 484 12.13 -8.09 -1.06
C GLY A 484 10.73 -8.64 -0.79
N GLU A 485 10.24 -9.57 -1.60
CA GLU A 485 9.04 -10.34 -1.28
C GLU A 485 9.30 -11.38 -0.18
N GLN A 486 8.21 -11.96 0.33
CA GLN A 486 8.24 -13.02 1.34
C GLN A 486 7.24 -14.11 0.95
N ALA A 487 7.75 -15.30 0.62
CA ALA A 487 6.97 -16.48 0.27
C ALA A 487 6.52 -17.25 1.51
N VAL A 488 7.37 -17.31 2.54
CA VAL A 488 7.06 -18.04 3.78
C VAL A 488 6.43 -17.09 4.78
N THR A 489 5.10 -17.13 4.79
CA THR A 489 4.23 -16.30 5.64
C THR A 489 3.11 -17.15 6.25
N GLU A 490 2.58 -16.69 7.39
CA GLU A 490 1.35 -17.20 8.01
C GLU A 490 0.08 -16.50 7.48
N GLU A 491 0.20 -15.66 6.45
CA GLU A 491 -0.96 -15.15 5.71
C GLU A 491 -1.76 -16.29 5.05
N PHE A 492 -3.08 -16.24 5.17
CA PHE A 492 -4.01 -17.18 4.56
C PHE A 492 -4.00 -17.01 3.04
N ARG A 493 -3.76 -18.11 2.32
CA ARG A 493 -3.78 -18.14 0.86
C ARG A 493 -4.45 -19.41 0.37
N LEU A 494 -5.34 -19.27 -0.60
CA LEU A 494 -5.89 -20.34 -1.41
C LEU A 494 -5.67 -19.99 -2.88
N ASP A 495 -4.91 -20.84 -3.56
CA ASP A 495 -4.52 -20.61 -4.95
C ASP A 495 -4.42 -21.96 -5.69
N TRP A 496 -4.03 -21.95 -6.96
CA TRP A 496 -3.95 -23.15 -7.81
C TRP A 496 -3.08 -24.26 -7.22
N ASP A 497 -2.04 -23.92 -6.47
CA ASP A 497 -1.12 -24.85 -5.83
C ASP A 497 -1.76 -25.56 -4.61
N SER A 498 -2.76 -24.93 -3.98
CA SER A 498 -3.57 -25.55 -2.93
C SER A 498 -4.41 -26.70 -3.50
N VAL A 499 -4.90 -26.56 -4.73
CA VAL A 499 -5.61 -27.64 -5.46
C VAL A 499 -4.66 -28.78 -5.78
N LEU A 500 -3.45 -28.46 -6.24
CA LEU A 500 -2.42 -29.43 -6.57
C LEU A 500 -2.01 -30.25 -5.34
N ALA A 501 -1.72 -29.59 -4.22
CA ALA A 501 -1.40 -30.27 -2.96
C ALA A 501 -2.58 -31.10 -2.44
N GLY A 502 -3.80 -30.56 -2.54
CA GLY A 502 -5.00 -31.21 -2.03
C GLY A 502 -5.48 -32.42 -2.85
N SER A 503 -5.20 -32.45 -4.16
CA SER A 503 -5.86 -33.39 -5.10
C SER A 503 -4.91 -34.28 -5.89
N GLU A 504 -3.66 -33.86 -6.14
CA GLU A 504 -2.76 -34.51 -7.13
C GLU A 504 -1.52 -35.17 -6.50
N GLN A 505 -1.52 -35.41 -5.18
CA GLN A 505 -0.38 -36.02 -4.46
C GLN A 505 0.96 -35.29 -4.72
N VAL A 506 0.94 -33.96 -4.71
CA VAL A 506 2.13 -33.11 -4.85
C VAL A 506 2.43 -32.40 -3.54
N ILE A 507 3.69 -32.39 -3.13
CA ILE A 507 4.18 -31.52 -2.06
C ILE A 507 4.55 -30.18 -2.69
N VAL A 508 4.03 -29.09 -2.14
CA VAL A 508 4.39 -27.73 -2.59
C VAL A 508 5.38 -27.13 -1.60
N ALA A 509 6.51 -26.65 -2.11
CA ALA A 509 7.57 -26.01 -1.34
C ALA A 509 7.68 -24.52 -1.70
N ARG A 510 7.97 -23.69 -0.68
CA ARG A 510 8.31 -22.27 -0.82
C ARG A 510 9.48 -21.94 0.09
N LEU A 511 10.43 -21.15 -0.39
CA LEU A 511 11.63 -20.79 0.37
C LEU A 511 11.86 -19.29 0.34
N ASP A 512 12.14 -18.70 1.50
CA ASP A 512 12.71 -17.35 1.58
C ASP A 512 14.24 -17.42 1.71
N GLY A 513 14.89 -17.30 0.55
CA GLY A 513 16.35 -17.20 0.41
C GLY A 513 16.90 -15.81 0.71
N ARG A 514 18.20 -15.64 0.45
CA ARG A 514 18.86 -14.34 0.32
C ARG A 514 18.13 -13.48 -0.72
N GLY A 515 17.93 -12.20 -0.43
CA GLY A 515 17.10 -11.30 -1.22
C GLY A 515 15.63 -11.19 -0.77
N SER A 516 15.16 -12.10 0.09
CA SER A 516 13.79 -12.01 0.65
C SER A 516 13.69 -10.88 1.68
N GLY A 517 12.49 -10.31 1.83
CA GLY A 517 12.21 -9.22 2.76
C GLY A 517 12.03 -9.66 4.21
N PHE A 518 11.85 -8.67 5.10
CA PHE A 518 11.41 -8.84 6.50
C PHE A 518 12.33 -9.68 7.41
N LYS A 519 13.61 -9.78 7.05
CA LYS A 519 14.65 -10.54 7.78
C LYS A 519 15.96 -9.76 7.91
N GLY A 520 15.88 -8.44 7.87
CA GLY A 520 16.99 -7.51 7.94
C GLY A 520 17.58 -7.17 6.57
N GLN A 521 18.21 -6.00 6.50
CA GLN A 521 18.90 -5.51 5.30
C GLN A 521 20.03 -6.45 4.87
N ARG A 522 20.65 -7.18 5.81
CA ARG A 522 21.70 -8.16 5.52
C ARG A 522 21.23 -9.24 4.56
N VAL A 523 20.00 -9.76 4.74
CA VAL A 523 19.42 -10.79 3.87
C VAL A 523 18.95 -10.15 2.57
N LEU A 524 18.21 -9.05 2.66
CA LEU A 524 17.62 -8.36 1.51
C LEU A 524 18.68 -7.93 0.49
N GLN A 525 19.81 -7.40 0.94
CA GLN A 525 20.81 -6.79 0.06
C GLN A 525 21.82 -7.77 -0.55
N GLN A 526 21.77 -9.06 -0.23
CA GLN A 526 22.69 -10.06 -0.80
C GLN A 526 22.60 -10.19 -2.32
N VAL A 527 21.44 -9.86 -2.90
CA VAL A 527 21.22 -9.89 -4.36
C VAL A 527 21.79 -8.67 -5.09
N HIS A 528 22.39 -7.71 -4.37
CA HIS A 528 22.98 -6.53 -4.99
C HIS A 528 24.04 -6.91 -6.04
N GLN A 529 23.81 -6.50 -7.29
CA GLN A 529 24.65 -6.85 -8.45
C GLN A 529 24.82 -8.37 -8.70
N LYS A 530 23.93 -9.19 -8.11
CA LYS A 530 23.97 -10.65 -8.07
C LYS A 530 22.58 -11.28 -8.25
N LEU A 531 21.66 -10.56 -8.88
CA LEU A 531 20.29 -11.05 -9.11
C LEU A 531 20.32 -12.32 -9.99
N GLY A 532 19.64 -13.39 -9.56
CA GLY A 532 19.63 -14.69 -10.22
C GLY A 532 20.81 -15.60 -9.89
N THR A 533 21.67 -15.22 -8.93
CA THR A 533 22.80 -16.05 -8.48
C THR A 533 22.57 -16.60 -7.08
N VAL A 534 22.69 -15.76 -6.05
CA VAL A 534 22.56 -16.17 -4.64
C VAL A 534 21.16 -16.70 -4.30
N ASP A 535 20.13 -16.11 -4.91
CA ASP A 535 18.73 -16.53 -4.80
C ASP A 535 18.53 -17.91 -5.45
N THR A 536 19.10 -18.13 -6.64
CA THR A 536 19.06 -19.44 -7.32
C THR A 536 19.77 -20.53 -6.52
N GLU A 537 20.97 -20.23 -5.99
CA GLU A 537 21.73 -21.16 -5.13
C GLU A 537 20.89 -21.60 -3.92
N ASP A 538 20.19 -20.67 -3.28
CA ASP A 538 19.35 -20.96 -2.12
C ASP A 538 18.15 -21.84 -2.48
N GLN A 539 17.51 -21.58 -3.63
CA GLN A 539 16.42 -22.42 -4.13
C GLN A 539 16.90 -23.86 -4.45
N ILE A 540 18.10 -24.01 -5.02
CA ILE A 540 18.70 -25.33 -5.27
C ILE A 540 19.00 -26.05 -3.96
N ALA A 541 19.58 -25.37 -2.98
CA ALA A 541 19.87 -25.95 -1.66
C ALA A 541 18.59 -26.46 -0.97
N ALA A 542 17.47 -25.75 -1.12
CA ALA A 542 16.17 -26.22 -0.61
C ALA A 542 15.69 -27.48 -1.32
N LEU A 543 15.84 -27.58 -2.65
CA LEU A 543 15.50 -28.79 -3.40
C LEU A 543 16.34 -29.99 -2.96
N GLU A 544 17.64 -29.80 -2.79
CA GLU A 544 18.55 -30.84 -2.31
C GLU A 544 18.14 -31.34 -0.92
N TYR A 545 17.83 -30.42 0.00
CA TYR A 545 17.35 -30.74 1.34
C TYR A 545 16.05 -31.56 1.31
N VAL A 546 15.07 -31.14 0.51
CA VAL A 546 13.76 -31.81 0.43
C VAL A 546 13.89 -33.20 -0.21
N THR A 547 14.74 -33.34 -1.22
CA THR A 547 14.98 -34.63 -1.92
C THR A 547 15.70 -35.65 -1.03
N ILE A 548 16.58 -35.21 -0.13
CA ILE A 548 17.26 -36.11 0.82
C ILE A 548 16.32 -36.55 1.95
N SER A 549 15.40 -35.67 2.37
CA SER A 549 14.53 -35.91 3.53
C SER A 549 13.27 -36.73 3.23
N HIS A 550 12.86 -36.85 1.96
CA HIS A 550 11.64 -37.56 1.56
C HIS A 550 11.89 -38.45 0.34
N THR A 551 11.09 -39.51 0.19
CA THR A 551 11.06 -40.28 -1.07
C THR A 551 10.29 -39.45 -2.11
N ILE A 552 10.97 -38.90 -3.11
CA ILE A 552 10.36 -38.01 -4.13
C ILE A 552 10.53 -38.63 -5.52
N ILE A 553 9.49 -38.57 -6.35
CA ILE A 553 9.58 -38.91 -7.78
C ILE A 553 9.62 -37.61 -8.58
N PHE A 554 10.60 -37.50 -9.48
CA PHE A 554 10.75 -36.40 -10.44
C PHE A 554 9.88 -36.57 -11.68
#